data_AF-A0A2N5ISI6-F1
#
_entry.id   AF-A0A2N5ISI6-F1
#
_cell.length_a   1.000
_cell.length_b   1.000
_cell.length_c   1.000
_cell.angle_alpha   90.00
_cell.angle_beta   90.00
_cell.angle_gamma   90.00
#
_symmetry.space_group_name_H-M   'P 1'
#
loop_
_entity.id
_entity.type
_entity.pdbx_description
1 polymer ?
#
loop_
_entity_poly.entity_id
_entity_poly.type
_entity_poly.pdbx_seq_one_letter_code
_entity_poly.pdbx_strand_id
1 'polypeptide(L)'
;MYCTNCGNPNKDTSKFCTSCGHPLTQPAMPQVPLPQNAAPTTNQSQQTAPPTPLAADAEFDKANTTWTLLQVMKERTLVPFLVAVLALFMLFEYVSNIVIFIVVLVLGYLCGAGLMLLYLQHNKIPHVEATLVRYCRAKGIDPKSEMKFTWYSYYSVIVGFFLWAIFGTLISMLLQQIAGNDVYTNTTLAMLTAFVPMIVSYFIARYAVKFIDKAIYARAHTNDLRIAAIAEGYYDSDFKDAEQLQKTVFLLKKNRVQSVAGAKRYVSLSNGLKKAGIIGGIITAILGIFTFGMISKIGKGVLDTSTGGLDLVAHEFGKKAGNGVAQQAAQNVAQNIAQQYQNNIIAQNIANQINNDGNGNPLENLQNLNIPAVNNLVDGAKDQLKHFGFKS
;
A
#
# COMPACT_ATOMS: atom_id res chain seq x y z
N MET A 1 6.52 -45.12 -35.88
CA MET A 1 5.08 -44.75 -35.76
C MET A 1 4.88 -43.24 -35.94
N TYR A 2 3.66 -42.78 -36.26
CA TYR A 2 3.33 -41.35 -36.40
C TYR A 2 2.44 -40.87 -35.25
N CYS A 3 2.66 -39.64 -34.77
CA CYS A 3 1.83 -39.05 -33.71
C CYS A 3 0.42 -38.74 -34.22
N THR A 4 -0.61 -39.24 -33.54
CA THR A 4 -2.02 -39.00 -33.89
C THR A 4 -2.46 -37.55 -33.71
N ASN A 5 -1.75 -36.76 -32.87
CA ASN A 5 -2.09 -35.37 -32.62
C ASN A 5 -1.43 -34.38 -33.61
N CYS A 6 -0.17 -34.61 -34.01
CA CYS A 6 0.57 -33.66 -34.85
C CYS A 6 1.22 -34.24 -36.11
N GLY A 7 1.11 -35.55 -36.35
CA GLY A 7 1.66 -36.21 -37.54
C GLY A 7 3.18 -36.43 -37.55
N ASN A 8 3.91 -36.03 -36.50
CA ASN A 8 5.37 -36.17 -36.49
C ASN A 8 5.81 -37.66 -36.41
N PRO A 9 6.80 -38.11 -37.22
CA PRO A 9 7.37 -39.45 -37.11
C PRO A 9 8.16 -39.62 -35.81
N ASN A 10 7.96 -40.75 -35.13
CA ASN A 10 8.60 -41.10 -33.87
C ASN A 10 9.14 -42.54 -33.93
N LYS A 11 10.22 -42.80 -33.16
CA LYS A 11 10.76 -44.16 -32.96
C LYS A 11 9.70 -45.04 -32.28
N ASP A 12 9.67 -46.33 -32.62
CA ASP A 12 8.64 -47.24 -32.10
C ASP A 12 8.75 -47.52 -30.59
N THR A 13 9.90 -47.21 -29.97
CA THR A 13 10.10 -47.31 -28.52
C THR A 13 9.72 -46.03 -27.75
N SER A 14 9.31 -44.96 -28.44
CA SER A 14 9.01 -43.67 -27.81
C SER A 14 7.65 -43.71 -27.12
N LYS A 15 7.61 -43.47 -25.80
CA LYS A 15 6.34 -43.38 -25.04
C LYS A 15 5.54 -42.11 -25.33
N PHE A 16 6.23 -41.02 -25.70
CA PHE A 16 5.65 -39.71 -26.00
C PHE A 16 6.19 -39.15 -27.31
N CYS A 17 5.40 -38.32 -27.99
CA CYS A 17 5.81 -37.62 -29.20
C CYS A 17 6.92 -36.61 -28.89
N THR A 18 8.05 -36.71 -29.58
CA THR A 18 9.20 -35.81 -29.37
C THR A 18 8.94 -34.37 -29.79
N SER A 19 7.90 -34.12 -30.59
CA SER A 19 7.54 -32.77 -31.06
C SER A 19 6.50 -32.10 -30.16
N CYS A 20 5.41 -32.78 -29.81
CA CYS A 20 4.27 -32.17 -29.09
C CYS A 20 4.00 -32.75 -27.70
N GLY A 21 4.73 -33.78 -27.27
CA GLY A 21 4.56 -34.42 -25.95
C GLY A 21 3.34 -35.33 -25.81
N HIS A 22 2.52 -35.51 -26.85
CA HIS A 22 1.34 -36.39 -26.79
C HIS A 22 1.76 -37.88 -26.60
N PRO A 23 1.13 -38.65 -25.71
CA PRO A 23 1.44 -40.06 -25.50
C PRO A 23 1.15 -40.89 -26.77
N LEU A 24 2.08 -41.75 -27.16
CA LEU A 24 1.98 -42.53 -28.41
C LEU A 24 1.39 -43.93 -28.20
N THR A 25 1.41 -44.42 -26.96
CA THR A 25 0.83 -45.71 -26.60
C THR A 25 -0.16 -45.48 -25.46
N GLN A 26 -1.46 -45.51 -25.77
CA GLN A 26 -2.47 -45.59 -24.73
C GLN A 26 -2.36 -46.98 -24.12
N PRO A 27 -2.09 -47.11 -22.81
CA PRO A 27 -2.10 -48.43 -22.17
C PRO A 27 -3.48 -49.03 -22.40
N ALA A 28 -3.53 -50.19 -23.04
CA ALA A 28 -4.75 -50.98 -23.17
C ALA A 28 -5.24 -51.26 -21.73
N MET A 29 -6.29 -50.56 -21.31
CA MET A 29 -6.90 -50.83 -20.02
C MET A 29 -7.39 -52.29 -20.03
N PRO A 30 -7.12 -53.09 -18.98
CA PRO A 30 -7.65 -54.45 -18.86
C PRO A 30 -9.17 -54.39 -19.00
N GLN A 31 -9.70 -55.04 -20.03
CA GLN A 31 -11.13 -55.21 -20.20
C GLN A 31 -11.63 -56.12 -19.06
N VAL A 32 -12.29 -55.53 -18.08
CA VAL A 32 -13.13 -56.26 -17.13
C VAL A 32 -14.26 -56.90 -17.95
N PRO A 33 -14.50 -58.22 -17.87
CA PRO A 33 -15.60 -58.87 -18.58
C PRO A 33 -16.93 -58.27 -18.10
N LEU A 34 -17.61 -57.54 -18.98
CA LEU A 34 -18.98 -57.12 -18.74
C LEU A 34 -19.93 -58.33 -18.87
N PRO A 35 -20.91 -58.48 -17.97
CA PRO A 35 -21.98 -59.46 -18.12
C PRO A 35 -22.77 -59.20 -19.41
N GLN A 36 -22.85 -60.24 -20.23
CA GLN A 36 -23.53 -60.28 -21.51
C GLN A 36 -24.99 -60.72 -21.28
N ASN A 37 -25.94 -59.77 -21.21
CA ASN A 37 -27.31 -59.91 -21.72
C ASN A 37 -28.21 -58.72 -21.34
N ALA A 38 -28.48 -57.86 -22.31
CA ALA A 38 -29.84 -57.46 -22.70
C ALA A 38 -29.73 -56.64 -23.99
N ALA A 39 -30.65 -56.93 -24.91
CA ALA A 39 -30.74 -56.33 -26.23
C ALA A 39 -30.74 -54.79 -26.20
N PRO A 40 -30.30 -54.12 -27.28
CA PRO A 40 -30.38 -52.68 -27.41
C PRO A 40 -31.84 -52.25 -27.54
N THR A 41 -32.46 -51.88 -26.42
CA THR A 41 -33.61 -50.98 -26.46
C THR A 41 -33.07 -49.64 -26.93
N THR A 42 -33.50 -49.22 -28.11
CA THR A 42 -33.33 -47.90 -28.67
C THR A 42 -33.80 -46.88 -27.62
N ASN A 43 -32.87 -46.39 -26.80
CA ASN A 43 -33.08 -45.22 -25.96
C ASN A 43 -33.18 -44.06 -26.96
N GLN A 44 -34.43 -43.79 -27.36
CA GLN A 44 -34.87 -42.45 -27.69
C GLN A 44 -34.17 -41.51 -26.72
N SER A 45 -33.49 -40.51 -27.28
CA SER A 45 -33.20 -39.25 -26.63
C SER A 45 -34.19 -39.03 -25.49
N GLN A 46 -33.75 -39.28 -24.25
CA GLN A 46 -34.32 -38.58 -23.12
C GLN A 46 -34.02 -37.12 -23.41
N GLN A 47 -34.94 -36.53 -24.15
CA GLN A 47 -35.32 -35.14 -24.03
C GLN A 47 -35.69 -35.01 -22.57
N THR A 48 -34.67 -34.80 -21.74
CA THR A 48 -34.81 -34.34 -20.37
C THR A 48 -35.84 -33.25 -20.47
N ALA A 49 -37.01 -33.47 -19.85
CA ALA A 49 -38.06 -32.45 -19.82
C ALA A 49 -37.36 -31.13 -19.51
N PRO A 50 -37.57 -30.07 -20.32
CA PRO A 50 -36.91 -28.79 -20.10
C PRO A 50 -36.99 -28.52 -18.60
N PRO A 51 -35.84 -28.39 -17.92
CA PRO A 51 -35.78 -28.40 -16.47
C PRO A 51 -36.88 -27.47 -16.02
N THR A 52 -37.84 -28.00 -15.25
CA THR A 52 -38.95 -27.22 -14.70
C THR A 52 -38.30 -25.95 -14.18
N PRO A 53 -38.59 -24.77 -14.76
CA PRO A 53 -37.88 -23.55 -14.42
C PRO A 53 -38.00 -23.44 -12.91
N LEU A 54 -36.87 -23.60 -12.21
CA LEU A 54 -36.82 -23.58 -10.76
C LEU A 54 -37.62 -22.35 -10.35
N ALA A 55 -38.70 -22.58 -9.61
CA ALA A 55 -39.67 -21.55 -9.28
C ALA A 55 -38.88 -20.34 -8.79
N ALA A 56 -39.01 -19.21 -9.50
CA ALA A 56 -38.14 -18.07 -9.43
C ALA A 56 -37.67 -17.81 -7.98
N ASP A 57 -36.36 -18.03 -7.77
CA ASP A 57 -35.68 -18.03 -6.48
C ASP A 57 -35.63 -16.61 -5.86
N ALA A 58 -36.79 -16.00 -5.60
CA ALA A 58 -36.89 -14.68 -4.98
C ALA A 58 -36.16 -14.65 -3.64
N GLU A 59 -36.09 -15.79 -2.95
CA GLU A 59 -35.30 -15.98 -1.74
C GLU A 59 -33.79 -15.93 -2.01
N PHE A 60 -33.31 -16.52 -3.10
CA PHE A 60 -31.90 -16.43 -3.49
C PHE A 60 -31.53 -15.00 -3.90
N ASP A 61 -32.36 -14.35 -4.72
CA ASP A 61 -32.12 -12.96 -5.15
C ASP A 61 -32.16 -11.99 -3.96
N LYS A 62 -33.07 -12.24 -3.01
CA LYS A 62 -33.08 -11.55 -1.71
C LYS A 62 -31.80 -11.83 -0.94
N ALA A 63 -31.38 -13.09 -0.80
CA ALA A 63 -30.16 -13.43 -0.09
C ALA A 63 -28.88 -12.85 -0.73
N ASN A 64 -28.87 -12.67 -2.06
CA ASN A 64 -27.76 -12.04 -2.79
C ASN A 64 -27.75 -10.51 -2.67
N THR A 65 -28.83 -9.89 -2.19
CA THR A 65 -28.94 -8.42 -2.04
C THR A 65 -29.02 -7.97 -0.58
N THR A 66 -29.33 -8.87 0.35
CA THR A 66 -29.35 -8.58 1.78
C THR A 66 -27.95 -8.68 2.39
N TRP A 67 -27.32 -7.53 2.61
CA TRP A 67 -26.08 -7.44 3.36
C TRP A 67 -26.33 -7.47 4.85
N THR A 68 -25.55 -8.28 5.56
CA THR A 68 -25.41 -8.22 7.02
C THR A 68 -24.16 -7.44 7.40
N LEU A 69 -24.13 -6.85 8.60
CA LEU A 69 -22.94 -6.14 9.09
C LEU A 69 -21.70 -7.05 9.11
N LEU A 70 -21.87 -8.30 9.54
CA LEU A 70 -20.80 -9.29 9.56
C LEU A 70 -20.29 -9.59 8.14
N GLN A 71 -21.18 -9.65 7.14
CA GLN A 71 -20.77 -9.76 5.75
C GLN A 71 -20.05 -8.49 5.29
N VAL A 72 -20.50 -7.27 5.60
CA VAL A 72 -19.76 -6.05 5.22
C VAL A 72 -18.37 -6.01 5.84
N MET A 73 -18.27 -6.36 7.12
CA MET A 73 -17.00 -6.48 7.85
C MET A 73 -16.11 -7.63 7.37
N LYS A 74 -16.65 -8.59 6.61
CA LYS A 74 -15.86 -9.61 5.92
C LYS A 74 -15.52 -9.15 4.52
N GLU A 75 -16.48 -8.62 3.79
CA GLU A 75 -16.49 -8.51 2.33
C GLU A 75 -16.07 -7.16 1.76
N ARG A 76 -16.14 -6.11 2.58
CA ARG A 76 -15.97 -4.72 2.17
C ARG A 76 -15.15 -3.94 3.20
N THR A 77 -14.14 -4.59 3.79
CA THR A 77 -13.38 -4.09 4.95
C THR A 77 -12.52 -2.85 4.69
N LEU A 78 -12.17 -2.57 3.43
CA LEU A 78 -11.32 -1.43 3.09
C LEU A 78 -11.91 -0.09 3.52
N VAL A 79 -13.19 0.16 3.24
CA VAL A 79 -13.84 1.41 3.65
C VAL A 79 -13.91 1.54 5.18
N PRO A 80 -14.39 0.53 5.93
CA PRO A 80 -14.26 0.45 7.39
C PRO A 80 -12.85 0.73 7.91
N PHE A 81 -11.84 0.11 7.31
CA PHE A 81 -10.45 0.28 7.68
C PHE A 81 -9.94 1.70 7.43
N LEU A 82 -10.27 2.31 6.28
CA LEU A 82 -9.90 3.70 5.98
C LEU A 82 -10.57 4.67 6.97
N VAL A 83 -11.84 4.45 7.31
CA VAL A 83 -12.53 5.25 8.35
C VAL A 83 -11.85 5.09 9.71
N ALA A 84 -11.44 3.86 10.08
CA ALA A 84 -10.71 3.60 11.31
C ALA A 84 -9.35 4.33 11.35
N VAL A 85 -8.59 4.29 10.27
CA VAL A 85 -7.28 4.96 10.15
C VAL A 85 -7.45 6.48 10.16
N LEU A 86 -8.47 7.03 9.50
CA LEU A 86 -8.77 8.47 9.53
C LEU A 86 -9.18 8.93 10.94
N ALA A 87 -10.05 8.18 11.62
CA ALA A 87 -10.44 8.47 13.00
C ALA A 87 -9.23 8.45 13.94
N LEU A 88 -8.33 7.49 13.74
CA LEU A 88 -7.08 7.41 14.47
C LEU A 88 -6.17 8.61 14.21
N PHE A 89 -6.01 9.01 12.94
CA PHE A 89 -5.18 10.15 12.58
C PHE A 89 -5.69 11.46 13.18
N MET A 90 -7.02 11.68 13.17
CA MET A 90 -7.66 12.85 13.78
C MET A 90 -7.48 12.93 15.29
N LEU A 91 -7.25 11.80 15.96
CA LEU A 91 -7.09 11.71 17.40
C LEU A 91 -5.64 11.47 17.83
N PHE A 92 -4.70 11.37 16.89
CA PHE A 92 -3.31 10.97 17.17
C PHE A 92 -2.63 11.89 18.19
N GLU A 93 -2.90 13.19 18.17
CA GLU A 93 -2.38 14.15 19.14
C GLU A 93 -2.90 13.94 20.57
N TYR A 94 -4.05 13.29 20.72
CA TYR A 94 -4.72 13.05 22.01
C TYR A 94 -4.51 11.63 22.53
N VAL A 95 -3.97 10.73 21.70
CA VAL A 95 -3.88 9.30 21.99
C VAL A 95 -2.43 8.91 22.21
N SER A 96 -1.90 9.26 23.39
CA SER A 96 -0.63 8.71 23.87
C SER A 96 -0.78 7.30 24.46
N ASN A 97 -2.02 6.87 24.74
CA ASN A 97 -2.32 5.59 25.38
C ASN A 97 -2.77 4.53 24.35
N ILE A 98 -2.02 3.42 24.30
CA ILE A 98 -2.29 2.27 23.41
C ILE A 98 -3.69 1.65 23.60
N VAL A 99 -4.28 1.75 24.80
CA VAL A 99 -5.64 1.24 25.04
C VAL A 99 -6.67 2.11 24.33
N ILE A 100 -6.54 3.44 24.44
CA ILE A 100 -7.44 4.39 23.74
C ILE A 100 -7.28 4.22 22.22
N PHE A 101 -6.05 4.00 21.74
CA PHE A 101 -5.76 3.71 20.35
C PHE A 101 -6.59 2.55 19.80
N ILE A 102 -6.57 1.41 20.49
CA ILE A 102 -7.30 0.21 20.05
C ILE A 102 -8.81 0.47 20.04
N VAL A 103 -9.34 1.15 21.07
CA VAL A 103 -10.76 1.48 21.17
C VAL A 103 -11.19 2.39 20.01
N VAL A 104 -10.44 3.46 19.72
CA VAL A 104 -10.72 4.38 18.59
C VAL A 104 -10.70 3.63 17.26
N LEU A 105 -9.71 2.76 17.05
CA LEU A 105 -9.59 1.99 15.81
C LEU A 105 -10.77 1.03 15.64
N VAL A 106 -11.18 0.32 16.68
CA VAL A 106 -12.34 -0.60 16.64
C VAL A 106 -13.63 0.18 16.39
N LEU A 107 -13.86 1.29 17.09
CA LEU A 107 -15.07 2.10 16.91
C LEU A 107 -15.14 2.72 15.52
N GLY A 108 -14.03 3.26 15.01
CA GLY A 108 -13.92 3.78 13.65
C GLY A 108 -14.20 2.71 12.59
N TYR A 109 -13.69 1.49 12.80
CA TYR A 109 -13.96 0.37 11.92
C TYR A 109 -15.44 -0.02 11.90
N LEU A 110 -16.07 -0.15 13.08
CA LEU A 110 -17.50 -0.46 13.19
C LEU A 110 -18.38 0.62 12.55
N CYS A 111 -18.03 1.90 12.75
CA CYS A 111 -18.71 3.02 12.11
C CYS A 111 -18.62 2.95 10.59
N GLY A 112 -17.42 2.76 10.04
CA GLY A 112 -17.24 2.62 8.59
C GLY A 112 -17.92 1.37 8.01
N ALA A 113 -18.03 0.28 8.79
CA ALA A 113 -18.81 -0.91 8.40
C ALA A 113 -20.31 -0.62 8.36
N GLY A 114 -20.84 0.13 9.34
CA GLY A 114 -22.22 0.59 9.32
C GLY A 114 -22.52 1.50 8.12
N LEU A 115 -21.66 2.48 7.84
CA LEU A 115 -21.82 3.37 6.69
C LEU A 115 -21.78 2.61 5.35
N MET A 116 -20.84 1.67 5.21
CA MET A 116 -20.74 0.85 4.01
C MET A 116 -21.97 -0.07 3.85
N LEU A 117 -22.50 -0.62 4.95
CA LEU A 117 -23.73 -1.40 4.93
C LEU A 117 -24.91 -0.58 4.43
N LEU A 118 -25.10 0.63 4.96
CA LEU A 118 -26.15 1.54 4.52
C LEU A 118 -26.00 1.89 3.04
N TYR A 119 -24.78 2.16 2.58
CA TYR A 119 -24.50 2.41 1.17
C TYR A 119 -24.86 1.22 0.27
N LEU A 120 -24.49 0.00 0.66
CA LEU A 120 -24.78 -1.22 -0.12
C LEU A 120 -26.27 -1.52 -0.18
N GLN A 121 -26.98 -1.37 0.95
CA GLN A 121 -28.42 -1.57 1.04
C GLN A 121 -29.17 -0.52 0.22
N HIS A 122 -28.78 0.76 0.32
CA HIS A 122 -29.39 1.85 -0.43
C HIS A 122 -29.26 1.65 -1.94
N ASN A 123 -28.08 1.24 -2.41
CA ASN A 123 -27.83 1.03 -3.85
C ASN A 123 -28.20 -0.37 -4.35
N LYS A 124 -28.75 -1.24 -3.49
CA LYS A 124 -29.10 -2.64 -3.81
C LYS A 124 -27.97 -3.40 -4.53
N ILE A 125 -26.73 -3.18 -4.12
CA ILE A 125 -25.56 -3.78 -4.75
C ILE A 125 -25.55 -5.28 -4.41
N PRO A 126 -25.51 -6.21 -5.39
CA PRO A 126 -25.50 -7.64 -5.08
C PRO A 126 -24.13 -8.11 -4.56
N HIS A 127 -24.11 -9.20 -3.77
CA HIS A 127 -22.86 -9.87 -3.33
C HIS A 127 -22.07 -10.41 -4.53
N VAL A 128 -22.81 -10.99 -5.49
CA VAL A 128 -22.27 -11.69 -6.64
C VAL A 128 -22.79 -11.08 -7.94
N GLU A 129 -21.94 -11.05 -8.98
CA GLU A 129 -22.34 -10.66 -10.34
C GLU A 129 -23.55 -11.49 -10.80
N ALA A 130 -24.60 -10.81 -11.28
CA ALA A 130 -25.86 -11.46 -11.68
C ALA A 130 -25.64 -12.57 -12.73
N THR A 131 -24.69 -12.38 -13.64
CA THR A 131 -24.31 -13.35 -14.66
C THR A 131 -23.75 -14.65 -14.06
N LEU A 132 -22.89 -14.53 -13.04
CA LEU A 132 -22.32 -15.67 -12.34
C LEU A 132 -23.38 -16.41 -11.53
N VAL A 133 -24.32 -15.68 -10.94
CA VAL A 133 -25.48 -16.28 -10.25
C VAL A 133 -26.32 -17.11 -11.21
N ARG A 134 -26.61 -16.60 -12.42
CA ARG A 134 -27.35 -17.35 -13.45
C ARG A 134 -26.63 -18.64 -13.83
N TYR A 135 -25.30 -18.57 -13.99
CA TYR A 135 -24.47 -19.75 -14.24
C TYR A 135 -24.56 -20.78 -13.12
N CYS A 136 -24.34 -20.35 -11.87
CA CYS A 136 -24.42 -21.22 -10.70
C CYS A 136 -25.79 -21.91 -10.59
N ARG A 137 -26.89 -21.18 -10.78
CA ARG A 137 -28.24 -21.75 -10.79
C ARG A 137 -28.44 -22.80 -11.88
N ALA A 138 -28.02 -22.49 -13.10
CA ALA A 138 -28.14 -23.42 -14.22
C ALA A 138 -27.37 -24.73 -14.01
N LYS A 139 -26.32 -24.70 -13.18
CA LYS A 139 -25.51 -25.87 -12.82
C LYS A 139 -25.86 -26.51 -11.47
N GLY A 140 -26.84 -25.97 -10.73
CA GLY A 140 -27.14 -26.43 -9.37
C GLY A 140 -25.99 -26.23 -8.38
N ILE A 141 -25.10 -25.28 -8.64
CA ILE A 141 -23.96 -24.96 -7.77
C ILE A 141 -24.43 -23.88 -6.78
N ASP A 142 -24.24 -24.10 -5.48
CA ASP A 142 -24.44 -23.04 -4.49
C ASP A 142 -23.33 -21.98 -4.63
N PRO A 143 -23.64 -20.76 -5.08
CA PRO A 143 -22.62 -19.73 -5.22
C PRO A 143 -22.01 -19.34 -3.86
N LYS A 144 -22.68 -19.58 -2.72
CA LYS A 144 -22.11 -19.27 -1.40
C LYS A 144 -21.00 -20.24 -1.00
N SER A 145 -21.10 -21.51 -1.38
CA SER A 145 -20.10 -22.54 -1.02
C SER A 145 -18.79 -22.33 -1.80
N GLU A 146 -18.91 -21.89 -3.04
CA GLU A 146 -17.80 -21.67 -3.95
C GLU A 146 -17.24 -20.23 -3.92
N MET A 147 -18.04 -19.25 -3.50
CA MET A 147 -17.57 -17.87 -3.26
C MET A 147 -17.18 -17.66 -1.81
N LYS A 148 -16.70 -18.71 -1.14
CA LYS A 148 -16.13 -18.61 0.21
C LYS A 148 -15.15 -17.44 0.23
N PHE A 149 -15.57 -16.47 1.00
CA PHE A 149 -15.11 -15.12 0.92
C PHE A 149 -13.58 -15.03 1.08
N THR A 150 -12.90 -14.59 0.04
CA THR A 150 -11.44 -14.46 0.02
C THR A 150 -10.99 -13.18 0.69
N TRP A 151 -10.80 -13.23 2.01
CA TRP A 151 -10.10 -12.21 2.83
C TRP A 151 -8.73 -11.78 2.28
N TYR A 152 -8.22 -12.53 1.33
CA TYR A 152 -6.89 -12.49 0.78
C TYR A 152 -6.49 -11.19 0.06
N SER A 153 -7.43 -10.51 -0.60
CA SER A 153 -7.17 -9.22 -1.25
C SER A 153 -6.94 -8.09 -0.24
N TYR A 154 -7.53 -8.18 0.95
CA TYR A 154 -7.30 -7.20 2.01
C TYR A 154 -6.02 -7.48 2.78
N TYR A 155 -5.68 -8.75 3.00
CA TYR A 155 -4.39 -9.10 3.61
C TYR A 155 -3.22 -8.54 2.82
N SER A 156 -3.25 -8.62 1.49
CA SER A 156 -2.17 -8.09 0.68
C SER A 156 -2.04 -6.57 0.83
N VAL A 157 -3.15 -5.82 0.89
CA VAL A 157 -3.14 -4.36 1.13
C VAL A 157 -2.63 -4.03 2.53
N ILE A 158 -3.13 -4.71 3.57
CA ILE A 158 -2.70 -4.51 4.96
C ILE A 158 -1.21 -4.85 5.11
N VAL A 159 -0.78 -6.02 4.62
CA VAL A 159 0.62 -6.44 4.60
C VAL A 159 1.44 -5.45 3.78
N GLY A 160 0.93 -4.97 2.65
CA GLY A 160 1.57 -3.92 1.85
C GLY A 160 1.81 -2.65 2.65
N PHE A 161 0.84 -2.20 3.42
CA PHE A 161 0.98 -1.03 4.29
C PHE A 161 2.04 -1.25 5.38
N PHE A 162 2.04 -2.42 6.03
CA PHE A 162 3.07 -2.76 7.02
C PHE A 162 4.45 -2.86 6.40
N LEU A 163 4.60 -3.51 5.24
CA LEU A 163 5.87 -3.56 4.51
C LEU A 163 6.33 -2.17 4.10
N TRP A 164 5.42 -1.33 3.62
CA TRP A 164 5.72 0.06 3.26
C TRP A 164 6.27 0.85 4.45
N ALA A 165 5.61 0.74 5.61
CA ALA A 165 6.04 1.38 6.85
C ALA A 165 7.39 0.82 7.33
N ILE A 166 7.54 -0.51 7.44
CA ILE A 166 8.77 -1.16 7.91
C ILE A 166 9.95 -0.81 7.00
N PHE A 167 9.84 -1.00 5.69
CA PHE A 167 10.93 -0.67 4.76
C PHE A 167 11.17 0.83 4.69
N GLY A 168 10.14 1.65 4.77
CA GLY A 168 10.28 3.11 4.80
C GLY A 168 11.09 3.56 6.02
N THR A 169 10.78 3.03 7.20
CA THR A 169 11.54 3.31 8.43
C THR A 169 12.97 2.78 8.36
N LEU A 170 13.19 1.55 7.92
CA LEU A 170 14.53 0.96 7.82
C LEU A 170 15.43 1.71 6.83
N ILE A 171 14.90 2.08 5.65
CA ILE A 171 15.66 2.86 4.65
C ILE A 171 15.93 4.28 5.17
N SER A 172 14.96 4.89 5.88
CA SER A 172 15.14 6.19 6.52
C SER A 172 16.25 6.16 7.57
N MET A 173 16.24 5.16 8.46
CA MET A 173 17.30 4.95 9.46
C MET A 173 18.67 4.75 8.81
N LEU A 174 18.75 3.94 7.75
CA LEU A 174 19.99 3.70 7.01
C LEU A 174 20.53 5.00 6.37
N LEU A 175 19.65 5.78 5.72
CA LEU A 175 20.04 7.03 5.10
C LEU A 175 20.47 8.08 6.13
N GLN A 176 19.81 8.15 7.28
CA GLN A 176 20.22 9.02 8.39
C GLN A 176 21.60 8.62 8.95
N GLN A 177 21.88 7.32 9.08
CA GLN A 177 23.20 6.85 9.51
C GLN A 177 24.31 7.21 8.51
N ILE A 178 24.03 7.12 7.20
CA ILE A 178 25.01 7.47 6.15
C ILE A 178 25.24 8.99 6.07
N ALA A 179 24.17 9.76 6.19
CA ALA A 179 24.20 11.21 6.02
C ALA A 179 24.68 11.97 7.28
N GLY A 180 24.71 11.32 8.44
CA GLY A 180 25.19 11.92 9.68
C GLY A 180 24.40 13.15 10.10
N ASN A 181 25.07 14.10 10.77
CA ASN A 181 24.42 15.34 11.24
C ASN A 181 24.10 16.34 10.12
N ASP A 182 24.66 16.15 8.92
CA ASP A 182 24.45 17.04 7.78
C ASP A 182 23.00 17.00 7.26
N VAL A 183 22.23 15.96 7.63
CA VAL A 183 20.79 15.89 7.34
C VAL A 183 20.04 17.09 7.90
N TYR A 184 20.45 17.61 9.06
CA TYR A 184 19.75 18.70 9.73
C TYR A 184 20.13 20.09 9.22
N THR A 185 21.31 20.23 8.60
CA THR A 185 21.82 21.50 8.10
C THR A 185 21.56 21.69 6.60
N ASN A 186 21.45 20.59 5.85
CA ASN A 186 21.22 20.63 4.41
C ASN A 186 19.79 20.20 4.05
N THR A 187 18.95 21.18 3.71
CA THR A 187 17.55 20.95 3.29
C THR A 187 17.41 19.97 2.13
N THR A 188 18.36 19.94 1.20
CA THR A 188 18.34 19.00 0.08
C THR A 188 18.54 17.58 0.56
N LEU A 189 19.47 17.38 1.50
CA LEU A 189 19.75 16.09 2.11
C LEU A 189 18.58 15.64 3.01
N ALA A 190 17.96 16.55 3.74
CA ALA A 190 16.73 16.29 4.50
C ALA A 190 15.58 15.81 3.59
N MET A 191 15.35 16.49 2.46
CA MET A 191 14.34 16.06 1.49
C MET A 191 14.67 14.69 0.89
N LEU A 192 15.93 14.47 0.50
CA LEU A 192 16.35 13.19 -0.07
C LEU A 192 16.16 12.03 0.93
N THR A 193 16.57 12.23 2.18
CA THR A 193 16.41 11.25 3.25
C THR A 193 14.95 11.00 3.65
N ALA A 194 14.02 11.94 3.39
CA ALA A 194 12.60 11.73 3.60
C ALA A 194 11.88 11.06 2.41
N PHE A 195 12.14 11.52 1.18
CA PHE A 195 11.39 11.07 0.00
C PHE A 195 11.91 9.75 -0.60
N VAL A 196 13.22 9.51 -0.59
CA VAL A 196 13.78 8.28 -1.16
C VAL A 196 13.24 7.04 -0.44
N PRO A 197 13.23 6.96 0.90
CA PRO A 197 12.61 5.83 1.59
C PRO A 197 11.15 5.64 1.21
N MET A 198 10.38 6.72 1.15
CA MET A 198 8.94 6.68 0.85
C MET A 198 8.66 6.09 -0.53
N ILE A 199 9.41 6.54 -1.55
CA ILE A 199 9.26 6.09 -2.93
C ILE A 199 9.72 4.64 -3.07
N VAL A 200 10.92 4.32 -2.56
CA VAL A 200 11.50 2.98 -2.67
C VAL A 200 10.64 1.96 -1.93
N SER A 201 10.24 2.25 -0.69
CA SER A 201 9.39 1.35 0.09
C SER A 201 8.01 1.18 -0.56
N TYR A 202 7.46 2.20 -1.22
CA TYR A 202 6.18 2.10 -1.94
C TYR A 202 6.27 1.07 -3.07
N PHE A 203 7.33 1.11 -3.87
CA PHE A 203 7.52 0.12 -4.93
C PHE A 203 7.71 -1.28 -4.37
N ILE A 204 8.55 -1.45 -3.33
CA ILE A 204 8.76 -2.74 -2.67
C ILE A 204 7.42 -3.30 -2.16
N ALA A 205 6.67 -2.51 -1.39
CA ALA A 205 5.37 -2.89 -0.85
C ALA A 205 4.39 -3.26 -1.97
N ARG A 206 4.31 -2.44 -3.02
CA ARG A 206 3.43 -2.68 -4.18
C ARG A 206 3.76 -3.99 -4.92
N TYR A 207 5.04 -4.32 -5.09
CA TYR A 207 5.44 -5.58 -5.70
C TYR A 207 5.14 -6.77 -4.77
N ALA A 208 5.36 -6.62 -3.47
CA ALA A 208 5.02 -7.65 -2.48
C ALA A 208 3.51 -7.92 -2.45
N VAL A 209 2.66 -6.88 -2.40
CA VAL A 209 1.18 -7.00 -2.48
C VAL A 209 0.77 -7.78 -3.72
N LYS A 210 1.31 -7.41 -4.89
CA LYS A 210 1.01 -8.11 -6.15
C LYS A 210 1.40 -9.59 -6.12
N PHE A 211 2.52 -9.91 -5.49
CA PHE A 211 2.98 -11.30 -5.39
C PHE A 211 2.09 -12.11 -4.44
N ILE A 212 1.75 -11.53 -3.28
CA ILE A 212 0.85 -12.12 -2.29
C ILE A 212 -0.53 -12.35 -2.93
N ASP A 213 -1.12 -11.34 -3.56
CA ASP A 213 -2.39 -11.45 -4.28
C ASP A 213 -2.38 -12.62 -5.27
N LYS A 214 -1.35 -12.66 -6.13
CA LYS A 214 -1.21 -13.71 -7.13
C LYS A 214 -1.12 -15.09 -6.49
N ALA A 215 -0.32 -15.25 -5.44
CA ALA A 215 -0.16 -16.52 -4.74
C ALA A 215 -1.47 -16.96 -4.11
N ILE A 216 -2.23 -16.02 -3.55
CA ILE A 216 -3.46 -16.38 -2.88
C ILE A 216 -4.58 -16.70 -3.87
N TYR A 217 -4.74 -15.93 -4.93
CA TYR A 217 -5.71 -16.24 -5.98
C TYR A 217 -5.44 -17.60 -6.62
N ALA A 218 -4.17 -17.97 -6.79
CA ALA A 218 -3.80 -19.30 -7.26
C ALA A 218 -4.23 -20.42 -6.30
N ARG A 219 -4.21 -20.17 -4.98
CA ARG A 219 -4.62 -21.15 -3.97
C ARG A 219 -6.14 -21.23 -3.80
N ALA A 220 -6.85 -20.12 -3.97
CA ALA A 220 -8.27 -20.02 -3.68
C ALA A 220 -9.18 -20.43 -4.86
N HIS A 221 -8.63 -20.64 -6.06
CA HIS A 221 -9.39 -21.07 -7.24
C HIS A 221 -10.61 -20.19 -7.60
N THR A 222 -10.63 -18.94 -7.14
CA THR A 222 -11.81 -18.05 -7.26
C THR A 222 -12.18 -17.69 -8.70
N ASN A 223 -11.26 -17.89 -9.63
CA ASN A 223 -11.47 -17.56 -11.04
C ASN A 223 -12.01 -18.73 -11.85
N ASP A 224 -11.97 -19.97 -11.33
CA ASP A 224 -12.28 -21.17 -12.12
C ASP A 224 -13.76 -21.18 -12.54
N LEU A 225 -14.68 -20.88 -11.62
CA LEU A 225 -16.11 -20.72 -11.92
C LEU A 225 -16.41 -19.59 -12.91
N ARG A 226 -15.69 -18.47 -12.81
CA ARG A 226 -15.87 -17.36 -13.74
C ARG A 226 -15.39 -17.73 -15.14
N ILE A 227 -14.26 -18.42 -15.23
CA ILE A 227 -13.72 -18.92 -16.49
C ILE A 227 -14.68 -19.95 -17.10
N ALA A 228 -15.24 -20.86 -16.30
CA ALA A 228 -16.24 -21.82 -16.74
C ALA A 228 -17.51 -21.14 -17.24
N ALA A 229 -18.04 -20.16 -16.50
CA ALA A 229 -19.19 -19.36 -16.90
C ALA A 229 -18.95 -18.59 -18.21
N ILE A 230 -17.75 -18.02 -18.38
CA ILE A 230 -17.35 -17.36 -19.63
C ILE A 230 -17.29 -18.37 -20.78
N ALA A 231 -16.71 -19.55 -20.56
CA ALA A 231 -16.58 -20.58 -21.59
C ALA A 231 -17.93 -21.11 -22.10
N GLU A 232 -18.96 -21.06 -21.24
CA GLU A 232 -20.33 -21.44 -21.58
C GLU A 232 -21.18 -20.28 -22.12
N GLY A 233 -20.58 -19.12 -22.40
CA GLY A 233 -21.25 -18.00 -23.07
C GLY A 233 -22.13 -17.13 -22.17
N TYR A 234 -22.13 -17.35 -20.84
CA TYR A 234 -22.96 -16.54 -19.93
C TYR A 234 -22.57 -15.06 -19.93
N TYR A 235 -21.32 -14.75 -20.28
CA TYR A 235 -20.79 -13.40 -20.31
C TYR A 235 -20.68 -12.81 -21.73
N ASP A 236 -21.21 -13.45 -22.77
CA ASP A 236 -21.00 -13.00 -24.16
C ASP A 236 -21.50 -11.57 -24.40
N SER A 237 -22.62 -11.19 -23.77
CA SER A 237 -23.17 -9.82 -23.86
C SER A 237 -22.30 -8.74 -23.22
N ASP A 238 -21.36 -9.13 -22.35
CA ASP A 238 -20.55 -8.19 -21.60
C ASP A 238 -19.32 -7.72 -22.39
N PHE A 239 -18.89 -8.45 -23.42
CA PHE A 239 -17.68 -8.15 -24.17
C PHE A 239 -18.00 -7.43 -25.48
N LYS A 240 -17.18 -6.42 -25.82
CA LYS A 240 -17.34 -5.66 -27.07
C LYS A 240 -16.92 -6.47 -28.30
N ASP A 241 -15.90 -7.30 -28.12
CA ASP A 241 -15.26 -8.07 -29.18
C ASP A 241 -14.58 -9.32 -28.59
N ALA A 242 -14.29 -10.29 -29.47
CA ALA A 242 -13.65 -11.55 -29.08
C ALA A 242 -12.22 -11.35 -28.52
N GLU A 243 -11.53 -10.27 -28.90
CA GLU A 243 -10.19 -9.96 -28.40
C GLU A 243 -10.24 -9.57 -26.91
N GLN A 244 -11.22 -8.75 -26.50
CA GLN A 244 -11.46 -8.35 -25.13
C GLN A 244 -11.84 -9.56 -24.26
N LEU A 245 -12.66 -10.47 -24.79
CA LEU A 245 -13.01 -11.74 -24.15
C LEU A 245 -11.75 -12.58 -23.89
N GLN A 246 -10.93 -12.84 -24.92
CA GLN A 246 -9.70 -13.63 -24.79
C GLN A 246 -8.71 -13.03 -23.80
N LYS A 247 -8.51 -11.69 -23.84
CA LYS A 247 -7.64 -10.99 -22.88
C LYS A 247 -8.18 -11.07 -21.46
N THR A 248 -9.49 -10.94 -21.28
CA THR A 248 -10.15 -11.09 -19.97
C THR A 248 -9.94 -12.49 -19.41
N VAL A 249 -10.22 -13.53 -20.20
CA VAL A 249 -9.98 -14.94 -19.82
C VAL A 249 -8.51 -15.18 -19.49
N PHE A 250 -7.59 -14.62 -20.27
CA PHE A 250 -6.16 -14.70 -19.99
C PHE A 250 -5.78 -14.07 -18.65
N LEU A 251 -6.30 -12.89 -18.32
CA LEU A 251 -6.03 -12.22 -17.04
C LEU A 251 -6.59 -13.00 -15.84
N LEU A 252 -7.78 -13.57 -15.99
CA LEU A 252 -8.40 -14.43 -14.98
C LEU A 252 -7.59 -15.72 -14.78
N LYS A 253 -7.20 -16.41 -15.86
CA LYS A 253 -6.34 -17.62 -15.81
C LYS A 253 -4.98 -17.34 -15.18
N LYS A 254 -4.43 -16.13 -15.36
CA LYS A 254 -3.16 -15.71 -14.74
C LYS A 254 -3.33 -15.17 -13.32
N ASN A 255 -4.54 -15.20 -12.77
CA ASN A 255 -4.85 -14.71 -11.43
C ASN A 255 -4.36 -13.27 -11.21
N ARG A 256 -4.54 -12.42 -12.23
CA ARG A 256 -4.17 -10.99 -12.15
C ARG A 256 -5.32 -10.10 -11.69
N VAL A 257 -6.54 -10.60 -11.78
CA VAL A 257 -7.80 -9.92 -11.50
C VAL A 257 -8.79 -10.92 -10.90
N GLN A 258 -9.72 -10.43 -10.09
CA GLN A 258 -10.66 -11.26 -9.32
C GLN A 258 -12.08 -11.29 -9.90
N SER A 259 -12.38 -10.40 -10.85
CA SER A 259 -13.72 -10.23 -11.41
C SER A 259 -13.66 -9.97 -12.90
N VAL A 260 -14.74 -10.32 -13.60
CA VAL A 260 -14.87 -10.10 -15.04
C VAL A 260 -14.91 -8.60 -15.33
N ALA A 261 -15.63 -7.83 -14.51
CA ALA A 261 -15.66 -6.37 -14.61
C ALA A 261 -14.26 -5.74 -14.41
N GLY A 262 -13.50 -6.22 -13.41
CA GLY A 262 -12.13 -5.76 -13.16
C GLY A 262 -11.19 -6.09 -14.31
N ALA A 263 -11.29 -7.30 -14.87
CA ALA A 263 -10.56 -7.72 -16.05
C ALA A 263 -10.86 -6.84 -17.26
N LYS A 264 -12.15 -6.60 -17.55
CA LYS A 264 -12.60 -5.72 -18.64
C LYS A 264 -12.05 -4.30 -18.49
N ARG A 265 -12.15 -3.74 -17.27
CA ARG A 265 -11.61 -2.41 -16.96
C ARG A 265 -10.09 -2.38 -17.16
N TYR A 266 -9.38 -3.41 -16.71
CA TYR A 266 -7.94 -3.52 -16.94
C TYR A 266 -7.59 -3.59 -18.43
N VAL A 267 -8.30 -4.41 -19.22
CA VAL A 267 -8.08 -4.50 -20.67
C VAL A 267 -8.33 -3.15 -21.33
N SER A 268 -9.46 -2.50 -21.02
CA SER A 268 -9.79 -1.17 -21.54
C SER A 268 -8.74 -0.12 -21.17
N LEU A 269 -8.31 -0.11 -19.91
CA LEU A 269 -7.30 0.82 -19.42
C LEU A 269 -5.95 0.54 -20.08
N SER A 270 -5.56 -0.73 -20.25
CA SER A 270 -4.30 -1.10 -20.91
C SER A 270 -4.29 -0.74 -22.40
N ASN A 271 -5.41 -0.89 -23.08
CA ASN A 271 -5.56 -0.45 -24.47
C ASN A 271 -5.52 1.08 -24.57
N GLY A 272 -6.11 1.79 -23.60
CA GLY A 272 -6.01 3.25 -23.47
C GLY A 272 -4.59 3.72 -23.13
N LEU A 273 -3.90 3.05 -22.21
CA LEU A 273 -2.52 3.33 -21.82
C LEU A 273 -1.50 2.99 -22.90
N LYS A 274 -1.77 2.06 -23.82
CA LYS A 274 -0.91 1.92 -25.01
C LYS A 274 -1.00 3.14 -25.91
N LYS A 275 -2.17 3.79 -25.98
CA LYS A 275 -2.35 5.07 -26.69
C LYS A 275 -1.80 6.25 -25.89
N ALA A 276 -1.89 6.19 -24.55
CA ALA A 276 -1.49 7.26 -23.64
C ALA A 276 -0.11 7.08 -23.00
N GLY A 277 0.62 5.99 -23.23
CA GLY A 277 1.87 5.67 -22.51
C GLY A 277 3.00 6.66 -22.78
N ILE A 278 2.97 7.27 -23.96
CA ILE A 278 3.81 8.42 -24.31
C ILE A 278 3.41 9.63 -23.45
N ILE A 279 2.12 9.85 -23.24
CA ILE A 279 1.56 10.98 -22.49
C ILE A 279 1.67 10.78 -20.97
N GLY A 280 1.52 9.56 -20.45
CA GLY A 280 1.58 9.24 -19.02
C GLY A 280 3.01 9.28 -18.46
N GLY A 281 4.01 8.89 -19.25
CA GLY A 281 5.42 9.11 -18.93
C GLY A 281 5.74 10.61 -18.83
N ILE A 282 5.25 11.39 -19.79
CA ILE A 282 5.38 12.86 -19.80
C ILE A 282 4.63 13.50 -18.62
N ILE A 283 3.39 13.09 -18.33
CA ILE A 283 2.61 13.64 -17.19
C ILE A 283 3.24 13.26 -15.85
N THR A 284 3.74 12.04 -15.67
CA THR A 284 4.42 11.63 -14.42
C THR A 284 5.74 12.39 -14.25
N ALA A 285 6.47 12.62 -15.35
CA ALA A 285 7.67 13.46 -15.34
C ALA A 285 7.33 14.93 -15.04
N ILE A 286 6.28 15.49 -15.65
CA ILE A 286 5.82 16.88 -15.40
C ILE A 286 5.30 17.03 -13.97
N LEU A 287 4.51 16.08 -13.46
CA LEU A 287 4.04 16.09 -12.08
C LEU A 287 5.21 15.98 -11.11
N GLY A 288 6.20 15.14 -11.40
CA GLY A 288 7.46 15.10 -10.68
C GLY A 288 8.13 16.47 -10.69
N ILE A 289 8.37 17.06 -11.86
CA ILE A 289 9.03 18.37 -11.99
C ILE A 289 8.24 19.48 -11.27
N PHE A 290 6.90 19.46 -11.30
CA PHE A 290 6.07 20.47 -10.62
C PHE A 290 6.00 20.26 -9.10
N THR A 291 5.82 19.03 -8.62
CA THR A 291 5.82 18.76 -7.18
C THR A 291 7.20 19.01 -6.59
N PHE A 292 8.27 18.53 -7.23
CA PHE A 292 9.65 18.79 -6.77
C PHE A 292 10.08 20.25 -7.00
N GLY A 293 9.65 20.89 -8.09
CA GLY A 293 9.96 22.28 -8.40
C GLY A 293 9.27 23.29 -7.47
N MET A 294 7.99 23.08 -7.15
CA MET A 294 7.24 23.92 -6.20
C MET A 294 7.75 23.76 -4.77
N ILE A 295 8.07 22.55 -4.33
CA ILE A 295 8.64 22.30 -3.01
C ILE A 295 10.02 22.97 -2.88
N SER A 296 10.84 22.99 -3.94
CA SER A 296 12.12 23.71 -3.93
C SER A 296 11.96 25.24 -3.83
N LYS A 297 10.91 25.81 -4.43
CA LYS A 297 10.62 27.26 -4.37
C LYS A 297 10.02 27.67 -3.03
N ILE A 298 9.13 26.87 -2.45
CA ILE A 298 8.58 27.09 -1.11
C ILE A 298 9.68 26.95 -0.05
N GLY A 299 10.58 25.97 -0.20
CA GLY A 299 11.76 25.82 0.65
C GLY A 299 12.68 27.03 0.62
N LYS A 300 12.91 27.64 -0.56
CA LYS A 300 13.68 28.89 -0.67
C LYS A 300 12.99 30.08 -0.01
N GLY A 301 11.68 30.26 -0.21
CA GLY A 301 10.94 31.37 0.40
C GLY A 301 10.86 31.30 1.94
N VAL A 302 10.83 30.09 2.50
CA VAL A 302 10.85 29.86 3.96
C VAL A 302 12.27 29.97 4.53
N LEU A 303 13.31 29.59 3.79
CA LEU A 303 14.69 29.79 4.24
C LEU A 303 15.12 31.26 4.21
N ASP A 304 14.72 32.03 3.19
CA ASP A 304 15.02 33.47 3.10
C ASP A 304 14.32 34.29 4.20
N THR A 305 13.27 33.72 4.83
CA THR A 305 12.61 34.30 6.01
C THR A 305 13.13 33.75 7.34
N SER A 306 14.00 32.73 7.36
CA SER A 306 14.45 32.10 8.61
C SER A 306 15.63 32.81 9.29
N THR A 307 16.45 33.56 8.55
CA THR A 307 17.48 34.44 9.15
C THR A 307 16.91 35.76 9.65
N GLY A 308 15.78 36.24 9.11
CA GLY A 308 15.03 37.40 9.64
C GLY A 308 13.89 37.03 10.60
N GLY A 309 13.51 35.75 10.67
CA GLY A 309 12.37 35.26 11.44
C GLY A 309 12.64 35.18 12.94
N LEU A 310 13.88 34.94 13.36
CA LEU A 310 14.25 35.00 14.77
C LEU A 310 14.20 36.43 15.31
N ASP A 311 14.59 37.43 14.51
CA ASP A 311 14.44 38.84 14.84
C ASP A 311 12.97 39.27 14.87
N LEU A 312 12.15 38.79 13.94
CA LEU A 312 10.72 39.12 13.91
C LEU A 312 9.95 38.43 15.04
N VAL A 313 10.29 37.19 15.39
CA VAL A 313 9.69 36.44 16.51
C VAL A 313 10.15 37.03 17.84
N ALA A 314 11.43 37.38 18.02
CA ALA A 314 11.91 38.08 19.22
C ALA A 314 11.25 39.48 19.37
N HIS A 315 11.09 40.21 18.27
CA HIS A 315 10.45 41.52 18.26
C HIS A 315 8.92 41.44 18.47
N GLU A 316 8.21 40.44 17.91
CA GLU A 316 6.78 40.22 18.17
C GLU A 316 6.51 39.66 19.57
N PHE A 317 7.30 38.72 20.06
CA PHE A 317 7.18 38.21 21.43
C PHE A 317 7.47 39.31 22.46
N GLY A 318 8.48 40.16 22.22
CA GLY A 318 8.76 41.32 23.08
C GLY A 318 7.64 42.35 23.12
N LYS A 319 6.83 42.47 22.05
CA LYS A 319 5.74 43.46 21.95
C LYS A 319 4.41 42.98 22.54
N LYS A 320 4.16 41.66 22.58
CA LYS A 320 2.88 41.07 23.05
C LYS A 320 2.97 40.43 24.45
N ALA A 321 4.16 40.16 24.97
CA ALA A 321 4.36 39.55 26.29
C ALA A 321 4.27 40.54 27.45
N GLY A 322 3.09 41.10 27.69
CA GLY A 322 2.76 41.72 28.97
C GLY A 322 2.33 40.66 29.99
N ASN A 323 3.25 39.81 30.46
CA ASN A 323 3.15 39.02 31.70
C ASN A 323 4.40 38.14 31.89
N GLY A 324 4.92 38.08 33.13
CA GLY A 324 6.24 37.53 33.49
C GLY A 324 6.56 36.08 33.10
N VAL A 325 5.57 35.28 32.69
CA VAL A 325 5.76 33.90 32.23
C VAL A 325 6.48 33.84 30.88
N ALA A 326 6.18 34.75 29.96
CA ALA A 326 6.84 34.80 28.66
C ALA A 326 8.28 35.32 28.77
N GLN A 327 8.55 36.21 29.73
CA GLN A 327 9.91 36.68 30.04
C GLN A 327 10.75 35.56 30.66
N GLN A 328 10.16 34.74 31.52
CA GLN A 328 10.84 33.60 32.13
C GLN A 328 11.10 32.48 31.10
N ALA A 329 10.17 32.23 30.17
CA ALA A 329 10.38 31.30 29.06
C ALA A 329 11.48 31.79 28.11
N ALA A 330 11.50 33.08 27.77
CA ALA A 330 12.56 33.68 26.96
C ALA A 330 13.93 33.63 27.66
N GLN A 331 14.00 33.87 28.97
CA GLN A 331 15.22 33.73 29.76
C GLN A 331 15.72 32.28 29.79
N ASN A 332 14.84 31.29 29.97
CA ASN A 332 15.22 29.88 29.97
C ASN A 332 15.72 29.42 28.59
N VAL A 333 15.11 29.89 27.50
CA VAL A 333 15.58 29.60 26.14
C VAL A 333 16.95 30.25 25.88
N ALA A 334 17.12 31.52 26.27
CA ALA A 334 18.39 32.22 26.14
C ALA A 334 19.52 31.55 26.95
N GLN A 335 19.23 31.10 28.17
CA GLN A 335 20.19 30.37 29.00
C GLN A 335 20.59 29.03 28.37
N ASN A 336 19.64 28.25 27.85
CA ASN A 336 19.94 26.99 27.17
C ASN A 336 20.78 27.19 25.91
N ILE A 337 20.49 28.23 25.10
CA ILE A 337 21.28 28.55 23.90
C ILE A 337 22.70 28.99 24.29
N ALA A 338 22.85 29.83 25.31
CA ALA A 338 24.16 30.27 25.81
C ALA A 338 24.99 29.09 26.33
N GLN A 339 24.36 28.15 27.05
CA GLN A 339 25.02 26.95 27.55
C GLN A 339 25.43 26.01 26.41
N GLN A 340 24.61 25.87 25.37
CA GLN A 340 24.95 25.07 24.20
C GLN A 340 26.11 25.68 23.40
N TYR A 341 26.15 27.02 23.28
CA TYR A 341 27.25 27.74 22.64
C TYR A 341 28.56 27.59 23.44
N GLN A 342 28.52 27.65 24.77
CA GLN A 342 29.67 27.36 25.62
C GLN A 342 30.20 25.93 25.42
N ASN A 343 29.31 24.93 25.39
CA ASN A 343 29.70 23.55 25.17
C ASN A 343 30.41 23.35 23.81
N ASN A 344 29.95 24.05 22.77
CA ASN A 344 30.58 24.01 21.45
C ASN A 344 31.96 24.70 21.42
N ILE A 345 32.13 25.85 22.09
CA ILE A 345 33.44 26.51 22.20
C ILE A 345 34.43 25.63 22.98
N ILE A 346 33.98 25.04 24.10
CA ILE A 346 34.82 24.15 24.90
C ILE A 346 35.23 22.92 24.07
N ALA A 347 34.29 22.31 23.34
CA ALA A 347 34.58 21.18 22.47
C ALA A 347 35.58 21.53 21.35
N GLN A 348 35.45 22.71 20.72
CA GLN A 348 36.40 23.18 19.71
C GLN A 348 37.79 23.47 20.28
N ASN A 349 37.87 24.08 21.46
CA ASN A 349 39.16 24.36 22.10
C ASN A 349 39.89 23.08 22.51
N ILE A 350 39.15 22.09 23.03
CA ILE A 350 39.70 20.76 23.33
C ILE A 350 40.19 20.08 22.04
N ALA A 351 39.41 20.10 20.96
CA ALA A 351 39.80 19.52 19.67
C ALA A 351 41.05 20.20 19.08
N ASN A 352 41.14 21.53 19.18
CA ASN A 352 42.30 22.29 18.70
C ASN A 352 43.56 22.02 19.53
N GLN A 353 43.44 21.84 20.86
CA GLN A 353 44.58 21.46 21.70
C GLN A 353 45.06 20.03 21.42
N ILE A 354 44.15 19.07 21.26
CA ILE A 354 44.50 17.69 20.91
C ILE A 354 45.25 17.63 19.56
N ASN A 355 44.85 18.44 18.59
CA ASN A 355 45.51 18.48 17.28
C ASN A 355 46.86 19.22 17.29
N ASN A 356 47.10 20.15 18.22
CA ASN A 356 48.33 20.93 18.30
C ASN A 356 49.40 20.29 19.21
N ASP A 357 49.00 19.53 20.24
CA ASP A 357 49.93 18.86 21.16
C ASP A 357 50.31 17.45 20.66
N GLY A 358 50.98 17.38 19.51
CA GLY A 358 51.45 16.13 18.91
C GLY A 358 52.54 15.37 19.69
N ASN A 359 52.89 15.75 20.93
CA ASN A 359 53.97 15.12 21.71
C ASN A 359 53.91 15.29 23.25
N GLY A 360 52.77 15.67 23.85
CA GLY A 360 52.68 15.95 25.29
C GLY A 360 51.49 15.28 25.98
N ASN A 361 51.68 14.83 27.22
CA ASN A 361 50.70 14.10 28.03
C ASN A 361 49.43 14.96 28.30
N PRO A 362 48.26 14.63 27.72
CA PRO A 362 47.10 15.54 27.64
C PRO A 362 46.38 15.80 28.97
N LEU A 363 46.69 15.06 30.05
CA LEU A 363 46.00 15.19 31.33
C LEU A 363 46.47 16.36 32.21
N GLU A 364 47.74 16.80 32.11
CA GLU A 364 48.26 17.89 32.96
C GLU A 364 47.82 19.28 32.48
N ASN A 365 47.60 19.47 31.16
CA ASN A 365 47.19 20.77 30.60
C ASN A 365 45.72 21.13 30.88
N LEU A 366 44.86 20.15 31.20
CA LEU A 366 43.45 20.41 31.53
C LEU A 366 43.27 21.08 32.90
N GLN A 367 44.24 20.95 33.82
CA GLN A 367 44.15 21.54 35.17
C GLN A 367 44.43 23.06 35.21
N ASN A 368 45.01 23.62 34.14
CA ASN A 368 45.37 25.05 34.06
C ASN A 368 44.42 25.90 33.20
N LEU A 369 43.27 25.35 32.77
CA LEU A 369 42.25 26.11 32.04
C LEU A 369 41.55 27.11 32.97
N ASN A 370 42.00 28.36 32.93
CA ASN A 370 41.36 29.47 33.61
C ASN A 370 40.08 29.85 32.86
N ILE A 371 38.96 29.18 33.19
CA ILE A 371 37.65 29.47 32.61
C ILE A 371 37.21 30.85 33.12
N PRO A 372 36.94 31.84 32.24
CA PRO A 372 36.48 33.15 32.68
C PRO A 372 35.18 33.00 33.47
N ALA A 373 35.15 33.60 34.67
CA ALA A 373 34.00 33.56 35.56
C ALA A 373 32.72 34.04 34.84
N VAL A 374 31.61 33.34 35.07
CA VAL A 374 30.29 33.53 34.43
C VAL A 374 29.82 34.99 34.43
N ASN A 375 30.23 35.78 35.42
CA ASN A 375 29.86 37.20 35.55
C ASN A 375 30.32 38.07 34.37
N ASN A 376 31.51 37.81 33.81
CA ASN A 376 32.04 38.60 32.67
C ASN A 376 31.27 38.33 31.36
N LEU A 377 30.61 37.18 31.24
CA LEU A 377 29.78 36.81 30.09
C LEU A 377 28.35 37.35 30.20
N VAL A 378 27.80 37.39 31.41
CA VAL A 378 26.51 38.06 31.67
C VAL A 378 26.61 39.55 31.35
N ASP A 379 27.74 40.17 31.71
CA ASP A 379 27.96 41.59 31.41
C ASP A 379 28.25 41.82 29.91
N GLY A 380 28.96 40.92 29.23
CA GLY A 380 29.11 40.95 27.77
C GLY A 380 27.79 40.77 27.01
N ALA A 381 26.91 39.88 27.48
CA ALA A 381 25.57 39.69 26.93
C ALA A 381 24.66 40.91 27.18
N LYS A 382 24.76 41.53 28.36
CA LYS A 382 24.06 42.79 28.66
C LYS A 382 24.53 43.94 27.77
N ASP A 383 25.83 44.03 27.49
CA ASP A 383 26.36 45.08 26.62
C ASP A 383 25.98 44.87 25.15
N GLN A 384 25.91 43.62 24.67
CA GLN A 384 25.34 43.36 23.34
C GLN A 384 23.83 43.68 23.28
N LEU A 385 23.05 43.32 24.31
CA LEU A 385 21.62 43.64 24.37
C LEU A 385 21.36 45.16 24.41
N LYS A 386 22.22 45.93 25.09
CA LYS A 386 22.19 47.40 25.02
C LYS A 386 22.51 47.93 23.61
N HIS A 387 23.44 47.30 22.90
CA HIS A 387 23.76 47.65 21.52
C HIS A 387 22.55 47.45 20.57
N PHE A 388 21.65 46.54 20.90
CA PHE A 388 20.38 46.29 20.21
C PHE A 388 19.19 47.10 20.75
N GLY A 389 19.42 48.09 21.62
CA GLY A 389 18.40 49.04 22.09
C GLY A 389 17.51 48.55 23.23
N PHE A 390 17.81 47.39 23.84
CA PHE A 390 17.10 46.92 25.03
C PHE A 390 17.59 47.71 26.26
N LYS A 391 16.65 48.34 26.98
CA LYS A 391 16.94 48.99 28.27
C LYS A 391 17.01 47.91 29.37
N SER A 392 17.96 48.11 30.28
CA SER A 392 18.31 47.20 31.39
C SER A 392 17.13 46.79 32.25
#